data_AF-A0AAU2AJB0-F1
#
_entry.id   AF-A0AAU2AJB0-F1
#
_cell.length_a   1.000
_cell.length_b   1.000
_cell.length_c   1.000
_cell.angle_alpha   90.00
_cell.angle_beta   90.00
_cell.angle_gamma   90.00
#
_symmetry.space_group_name_H-M   'P 1'
#
loop_
_entity.id
_entity.type
_entity.pdbx_description
1 polymer ?
#
loop_
_entity_poly.entity_id
_entity_poly.type
_entity_poly.pdbx_seq_one_letter_code
_entity_poly.pdbx_strand_id
1 'polypeptide(L)'
;MGIELFGRAHARQRWAARGALGAAGLAVLLPIGYAGMGSLLLGVVGIGGAVLTASGLWWALARRGLVRGVGAVLAVATPIAVVVLFATANLLGPALASIVLWCVAVWAGKFALSSTKSHVVPVREYEVPAPRRPFLLMNPRSGGGKVERFRLREKAERLGARVHLLDPDKPEPEDVVALARAAVAAGADLLGVAGGDGTQALVAGVAAEHGLPFLVVSAGTRNHFAMDLGLDRDDPATCLDALTDAGGVELRVDLGFLDTHVGGTADSRPFVNNASFGAYASIVQSPAYRDDKVGTTLGLLPELLTFERGATLTARAYPQAETCDGETTVHAPQALLVSNNRYRMDDLAGLGRRERLDAGVLGVLGIKVEDAAQAAELLLGRYATGMTVVTAHEVVVEADLPEIEVGLDGEALVLPTPVRCRVEPGALRVRVPRHRPGVPAPTPPMDWRRLRKLAATVGRTALPRRTTDALNRRRQASSPQGRDGA
;
A
#
# COMPACT_ATOMS: atom_id res chain seq x y z
N MET A 1 -16.34 -31.25 -13.70
CA MET A 1 -16.26 -30.82 -12.28
C MET A 1 -15.98 -29.31 -12.09
N GLY A 2 -15.27 -28.63 -13.00
CA GLY A 2 -14.99 -27.18 -12.86
C GLY A 2 -16.20 -26.23 -13.03
N ILE A 3 -17.17 -26.55 -13.89
CA ILE A 3 -18.33 -25.67 -14.19
C ILE A 3 -19.30 -25.55 -13.00
N GLU A 4 -19.48 -26.61 -12.20
CA GLU A 4 -20.34 -26.56 -11.01
C GLU A 4 -19.76 -25.70 -9.87
N LEU A 5 -18.43 -25.69 -9.71
CA LEU A 5 -17.74 -24.88 -8.71
C LEU A 5 -17.91 -23.38 -8.99
N PHE A 6 -17.82 -22.97 -10.26
CA PHE A 6 -18.09 -21.59 -10.66
C PHE A 6 -19.57 -21.22 -10.46
N GLY A 7 -20.52 -22.11 -10.77
CA GLY A 7 -21.95 -21.85 -10.54
C GLY A 7 -22.31 -21.60 -9.07
N ARG A 8 -21.76 -22.38 -8.14
CA ARG A 8 -21.99 -22.22 -6.69
C ARG A 8 -21.35 -20.96 -6.12
N ALA A 9 -20.17 -20.58 -6.60
CA ALA A 9 -19.49 -19.35 -6.18
C ALA A 9 -20.29 -18.09 -6.54
N HIS A 10 -20.83 -18.02 -7.75
CA HIS A 10 -21.67 -16.91 -8.19
C HIS A 10 -23.02 -16.86 -7.47
N ALA A 11 -23.59 -18.01 -7.08
CA ALA A 11 -24.81 -18.05 -6.28
C ALA A 11 -24.60 -17.50 -4.86
N ARG A 12 -23.50 -17.86 -4.19
CA ARG A 12 -23.13 -17.35 -2.86
C ARG A 12 -22.93 -15.83 -2.87
N GLN A 13 -22.28 -15.30 -3.89
CA GLN A 13 -22.10 -13.84 -4.07
C GLN A 13 -23.42 -13.09 -4.18
N ARG A 14 -24.38 -13.62 -4.95
CA ARG A 14 -25.70 -12.99 -5.12
C ARG A 14 -26.47 -12.97 -3.80
N TRP A 15 -26.45 -14.07 -3.05
CA TRP A 15 -27.10 -14.14 -1.75
C TRP A 15 -26.43 -13.23 -0.72
N ALA A 16 -25.10 -13.13 -0.73
CA ALA A 16 -24.38 -12.15 0.08
C ALA A 16 -24.74 -10.71 -0.30
N ALA A 17 -24.87 -10.39 -1.60
CA ALA A 17 -25.28 -9.06 -2.06
C ALA A 17 -26.72 -8.71 -1.65
N ARG A 18 -27.65 -9.68 -1.73
CA ARG A 18 -29.03 -9.53 -1.26
C ARG A 18 -29.10 -9.38 0.25
N GLY A 19 -28.34 -10.20 0.99
CA GLY A 19 -28.23 -10.11 2.44
C GLY A 19 -27.69 -8.77 2.89
N ALA A 20 -26.67 -8.24 2.20
CA ALA A 20 -26.12 -6.92 2.45
C ALA A 20 -27.16 -5.79 2.23
N LEU A 21 -27.90 -5.82 1.12
CA LEU A 21 -28.97 -4.84 0.86
C LEU A 21 -30.14 -4.96 1.85
N GLY A 22 -30.51 -6.19 2.21
CA GLY A 22 -31.55 -6.44 3.21
C GLY A 22 -31.17 -5.95 4.60
N ALA A 23 -29.94 -6.23 5.04
CA ALA A 23 -29.39 -5.74 6.31
C ALA A 23 -29.28 -4.21 6.32
N ALA A 24 -28.84 -3.58 5.22
CA ALA A 24 -28.80 -2.13 5.08
C ALA A 24 -30.21 -1.50 5.14
N GLY A 25 -31.18 -2.10 4.46
CA GLY A 25 -32.58 -1.67 4.53
C GLY A 25 -33.15 -1.79 5.94
N LEU A 26 -32.91 -2.92 6.61
CA LEU A 26 -33.36 -3.15 7.98
C LEU A 26 -32.72 -2.18 8.98
N ALA A 27 -31.44 -1.85 8.81
CA ALA A 27 -30.75 -0.86 9.64
C ALA A 27 -31.40 0.53 9.57
N VAL A 28 -31.99 0.90 8.42
CA VAL A 28 -32.70 2.19 8.26
C VAL A 28 -34.14 2.10 8.75
N LEU A 29 -34.82 0.98 8.47
CA LEU A 29 -36.24 0.81 8.80
C LEU A 29 -36.48 0.54 10.28
N LEU A 30 -35.53 -0.07 10.99
CA LEU A 30 -35.69 -0.49 12.37
C LEU A 30 -35.92 0.69 13.35
N PRO A 31 -35.17 1.80 13.31
CA PRO A 31 -35.47 2.98 14.12
C PRO A 31 -36.80 3.65 13.74
N ILE A 32 -37.12 3.70 12.44
CA ILE A 32 -38.34 4.31 11.91
C ILE A 32 -39.58 3.51 12.34
N GLY A 33 -39.50 2.18 12.30
CA GLY A 33 -40.58 1.30 12.75
C GLY A 33 -40.81 1.36 14.26
N TYR A 34 -39.75 1.64 15.03
CA TYR A 34 -39.83 1.70 16.49
C TYR A 34 -40.36 3.05 17.02
N ALA A 35 -39.89 4.18 16.47
CA ALA A 35 -40.22 5.53 16.99
C ALA A 35 -40.84 6.47 15.96
N GLY A 36 -41.24 5.97 14.79
CA GLY A 36 -41.83 6.77 13.71
C GLY A 36 -40.84 7.77 13.10
N MET A 37 -41.36 8.79 12.42
CA MET A 37 -40.54 9.80 11.74
C MET A 37 -39.65 10.61 12.70
N GLY A 38 -39.96 10.62 14.00
CA GLY A 38 -39.15 11.25 15.04
C GLY A 38 -37.74 10.64 15.17
N SER A 39 -37.55 9.38 14.77
CA SER A 39 -36.23 8.75 14.74
C SER A 39 -35.28 9.41 13.73
N LEU A 40 -35.80 10.07 12.68
CA LEU A 40 -34.98 10.80 11.72
C LEU A 40 -34.35 12.04 12.36
N LEU A 41 -35.10 12.77 13.20
CA LEU A 41 -34.57 13.92 13.93
C LEU A 41 -33.47 13.49 14.90
N LEU A 42 -33.66 12.38 15.62
CA LEU A 42 -32.60 11.80 16.45
C LEU A 42 -31.39 11.32 15.63
N GLY A 43 -31.61 10.80 14.43
CA GLY A 43 -30.54 10.48 13.49
C GLY A 43 -29.72 11.72 13.10
N VAL A 44 -30.39 12.84 12.81
CA VAL A 44 -29.74 14.13 12.56
C VAL A 44 -28.98 14.62 13.79
N VAL A 45 -29.54 14.49 14.99
CA VAL A 45 -28.86 14.83 16.25
C VAL A 45 -27.62 13.94 16.47
N GLY A 46 -27.69 12.65 16.14
CA GLY A 46 -26.55 11.74 16.21
C GLY A 46 -25.43 12.14 15.24
N ILE A 47 -25.77 12.48 13.99
CA ILE A 47 -24.81 12.97 12.99
C ILE A 47 -24.20 14.30 13.43
N GLY A 48 -25.03 15.25 13.88
CA GLY A 48 -24.57 16.54 14.37
C GLY A 48 -23.67 16.39 15.61
N GLY A 49 -24.03 15.49 16.52
CA GLY A 49 -23.21 15.14 17.68
C GLY A 49 -21.86 14.52 17.28
N ALA A 50 -21.82 13.65 16.28
CA ALA A 50 -20.57 13.11 15.75
C ALA A 50 -19.67 14.21 15.14
N VAL A 51 -20.25 15.14 14.36
CA VAL A 51 -19.54 16.29 13.79
C VAL A 51 -18.99 17.22 14.88
N LEU A 52 -19.80 17.50 15.91
CA LEU A 52 -19.39 18.31 17.06
C LEU A 52 -18.29 17.63 17.88
N THR A 53 -18.38 16.31 18.07
CA THR A 53 -17.35 15.52 18.75
C THR A 53 -16.03 15.56 17.97
N ALA A 54 -16.08 15.37 16.64
CA ALA A 54 -14.90 15.46 15.79
C ALA A 54 -14.28 16.87 15.80
N SER A 55 -15.10 17.92 15.73
CA SER A 55 -14.67 19.31 15.84
C SER A 55 -14.04 19.62 17.21
N GLY A 56 -14.65 19.13 18.29
CA GLY A 56 -14.13 19.26 19.65
C GLY A 56 -12.79 18.56 19.80
N LEU A 57 -12.67 17.34 19.27
CA LEU A 57 -11.42 16.59 19.24
C LEU A 57 -10.34 17.32 18.46
N TRP A 58 -10.68 17.87 17.28
CA TRP A 58 -9.75 18.70 16.50
C TRP A 58 -9.28 19.91 17.31
N TRP A 59 -10.16 20.64 17.98
CA TRP A 59 -9.73 21.77 18.82
C TRP A 59 -8.90 21.35 20.03
N ALA A 60 -9.23 20.23 20.65
CA ALA A 60 -8.45 19.67 21.76
C ALA A 60 -7.04 19.26 21.33
N LEU A 61 -6.90 18.75 20.11
CA LEU A 61 -5.64 18.27 19.57
C LEU A 61 -4.82 19.37 18.89
N ALA A 62 -5.44 20.29 18.15
CA ALA A 62 -4.76 21.30 17.36
C ALA A 62 -4.45 22.58 18.17
N ARG A 63 -5.34 23.02 19.06
CA ARG A 63 -5.18 24.33 19.73
C ARG A 63 -4.45 24.20 21.07
N ARG A 64 -3.98 25.32 21.61
CA ARG A 64 -3.38 25.43 22.96
C ARG A 64 -4.26 26.28 23.89
N GLY A 65 -4.00 26.20 25.20
CA GLY A 65 -4.65 27.04 26.21
C GLY A 65 -6.15 26.75 26.37
N LEU A 66 -6.95 27.79 26.58
CA LEU A 66 -8.38 27.67 26.87
C LEU A 66 -9.17 26.98 25.74
N VAL A 67 -8.78 27.18 24.48
CA VAL A 67 -9.45 26.57 23.32
C VAL A 67 -9.28 25.05 23.32
N ARG A 68 -8.13 24.53 23.76
CA ARG A 68 -7.92 23.09 23.99
C ARG A 68 -8.85 22.55 25.06
N GLY A 69 -9.00 23.29 26.16
CA GLY A 69 -9.93 22.93 27.24
C GLY A 69 -11.38 22.85 26.75
N VAL A 70 -11.84 23.86 26.01
CA VAL A 70 -13.19 23.88 25.42
C VAL A 70 -13.38 22.73 24.43
N GLY A 71 -12.39 22.49 23.56
CA GLY A 71 -12.41 21.35 22.63
C GLY A 71 -12.51 20.01 23.34
N ALA A 72 -11.73 19.80 24.41
CA ALA A 72 -11.74 18.57 25.19
C ALA A 72 -13.10 18.36 25.89
N VAL A 73 -13.69 19.43 26.45
CA VAL A 73 -15.03 19.38 27.03
C VAL A 73 -16.07 19.00 25.97
N LEU A 74 -16.03 19.62 24.78
CA LEU A 74 -16.93 19.28 23.68
C LEU A 74 -16.75 17.81 23.23
N ALA A 75 -15.51 17.35 23.09
CA ALA A 75 -15.19 15.98 22.67
C ALA A 75 -15.72 14.92 23.65
N VAL A 76 -15.89 15.25 24.94
CA VAL A 76 -16.39 14.33 25.98
C VAL A 76 -17.87 14.52 26.25
N ALA A 77 -18.33 15.77 26.40
CA ALA A 77 -19.71 16.07 26.78
C ALA A 77 -20.70 15.76 25.65
N THR A 78 -20.34 16.02 24.39
CA THR A 78 -21.21 15.77 23.24
C THR A 78 -21.59 14.28 23.09
N PRO A 79 -20.67 13.30 23.07
CA PRO A 79 -21.06 11.90 22.95
C PRO A 79 -21.88 11.42 24.16
N ILE A 80 -21.58 11.90 25.37
CA ILE A 80 -22.40 11.60 26.56
C ILE A 80 -23.82 12.13 26.38
N ALA A 81 -23.98 13.38 25.95
CA ALA A 81 -25.29 14.00 25.73
C ALA A 81 -26.09 13.26 24.63
N VAL A 82 -25.44 12.85 23.54
CA VAL A 82 -26.08 12.05 22.49
C VAL A 82 -26.55 10.71 23.05
N VAL A 83 -25.70 9.99 23.80
CA VAL A 83 -26.07 8.70 24.40
C VAL A 83 -27.23 8.87 25.38
N VAL A 84 -27.20 9.88 26.24
CA VAL A 84 -28.29 10.18 27.18
C VAL A 84 -29.58 10.48 26.42
N LEU A 85 -29.53 11.29 25.37
CA LEU A 85 -30.71 11.63 24.57
C LEU A 85 -31.31 10.42 23.83
N PHE A 86 -30.46 9.51 23.33
CA PHE A 86 -30.92 8.24 22.75
C PHE A 86 -31.49 7.29 23.81
N ALA A 87 -30.94 7.29 25.03
CA ALA A 87 -31.43 6.49 26.14
C ALA A 87 -32.78 7.00 26.66
N THR A 88 -32.95 8.32 26.85
CA THR A 88 -34.22 8.92 27.29
C THR A 88 -35.33 8.78 26.26
N ALA A 89 -34.98 8.75 24.96
CA ALA A 89 -35.91 8.45 23.88
C ALA A 89 -36.19 6.93 23.70
N ASN A 90 -35.63 6.07 24.55
CA ASN A 90 -35.71 4.60 24.46
C ASN A 90 -35.26 4.04 23.10
N LEU A 91 -34.34 4.73 22.42
CA LEU A 91 -33.85 4.43 21.08
C LEU A 91 -32.44 3.85 21.05
N LEU A 92 -31.78 3.75 22.21
CA LEU A 92 -30.42 3.22 22.30
C LEU A 92 -30.32 1.78 21.77
N GLY A 93 -31.25 0.90 22.15
CA GLY A 93 -31.30 -0.48 21.65
C GLY A 93 -31.49 -0.56 20.12
N PRO A 94 -32.52 0.08 19.55
CA PRO A 94 -32.70 0.17 18.11
C PRO A 94 -31.50 0.77 17.36
N ALA A 95 -30.85 1.80 17.91
CA ALA A 95 -29.66 2.41 17.32
C ALA A 95 -28.47 1.43 17.28
N LEU A 96 -28.18 0.74 18.38
CA LEU A 96 -27.13 -0.27 18.44
C LEU A 96 -27.41 -1.44 17.47
N ALA A 97 -28.65 -1.92 17.42
CA ALA A 97 -29.05 -2.96 16.48
C ALA A 97 -28.86 -2.51 15.02
N SER A 98 -29.17 -1.24 14.72
CA SER A 98 -28.97 -0.65 13.40
C SER A 98 -27.48 -0.54 13.02
N ILE A 99 -26.61 -0.20 13.98
CA ILE A 99 -25.16 -0.20 13.79
C ILE A 99 -24.66 -1.62 13.47
N VAL A 100 -25.10 -2.63 14.24
CA VAL A 100 -24.72 -4.03 14.00
C VAL A 100 -25.19 -4.49 12.62
N LEU A 101 -26.43 -4.20 12.25
CA LEU A 101 -26.98 -4.51 10.93
C LEU A 101 -26.21 -3.82 9.81
N TRP A 102 -25.77 -2.57 10.03
CA TRP A 102 -24.93 -1.84 9.09
C TRP A 102 -23.55 -2.49 8.94
N CYS A 103 -22.89 -2.86 10.05
CA CYS A 103 -21.62 -3.59 10.01
C CYS A 103 -21.75 -4.92 9.27
N VAL A 104 -22.83 -5.68 9.49
CA VAL A 104 -23.15 -6.90 8.76
C VAL A 104 -23.37 -6.60 7.28
N ALA A 105 -24.09 -5.53 6.93
CA ALA A 105 -24.31 -5.12 5.54
C ALA A 105 -22.99 -4.78 4.83
N VAL A 106 -22.11 -4.02 5.49
CA VAL A 106 -20.77 -3.67 5.00
C VAL A 106 -19.93 -4.92 4.76
N TRP A 107 -19.89 -5.82 5.75
CA TRP A 107 -19.10 -7.04 5.67
C TRP A 107 -19.60 -7.99 4.57
N ALA A 108 -20.90 -8.26 4.53
CA ALA A 108 -21.53 -9.08 3.50
C ALA A 108 -21.38 -8.46 2.09
N GLY A 109 -21.46 -7.13 1.99
CA GLY A 109 -21.25 -6.39 0.76
C GLY A 109 -19.81 -6.50 0.25
N LYS A 110 -18.82 -6.31 1.14
CA LYS A 110 -17.40 -6.51 0.82
C LYS A 110 -17.12 -7.95 0.38
N PHE A 111 -17.70 -8.94 1.05
CA PHE A 111 -17.57 -10.35 0.69
C PHE A 111 -18.20 -10.68 -0.68
N ALA A 112 -19.37 -10.11 -0.97
CA ALA A 112 -20.04 -10.28 -2.27
C ALA A 112 -19.20 -9.72 -3.42
N LEU A 113 -18.50 -8.60 -3.18
CA LEU A 113 -17.69 -7.94 -4.19
C LEU A 113 -16.28 -8.56 -4.32
N SER A 114 -15.67 -9.05 -3.23
CA SER A 114 -14.28 -9.55 -3.20
C SER A 114 -13.99 -10.76 -4.09
N SER A 115 -15.03 -11.53 -4.42
CA SER A 115 -14.89 -12.76 -5.21
C SER A 115 -15.26 -12.57 -6.69
N THR A 116 -15.65 -11.35 -7.09
CA THR A 116 -15.58 -10.96 -8.50
C THR A 116 -14.11 -10.74 -8.78
N LYS A 117 -13.46 -11.60 -9.58
CA LYS A 117 -12.02 -11.52 -9.87
C LYS A 117 -11.66 -10.10 -10.33
N SER A 118 -11.25 -9.23 -9.40
CA SER A 118 -10.66 -7.94 -9.72
C SER A 118 -9.32 -8.22 -10.39
N HIS A 119 -9.07 -7.46 -11.45
CA HIS A 119 -7.91 -7.51 -12.33
C HIS A 119 -6.61 -7.85 -11.56
N VAL A 120 -6.16 -9.11 -11.66
CA VAL A 120 -4.75 -9.41 -11.40
C VAL A 120 -4.02 -8.85 -12.61
N VAL A 121 -3.27 -7.76 -12.41
CA VAL A 121 -2.40 -7.23 -13.46
C VAL A 121 -1.26 -8.23 -13.63
N PRO A 122 -1.16 -8.95 -14.77
CA PRO A 122 -0.09 -9.91 -14.96
C PRO A 122 1.25 -9.17 -15.00
N VAL A 123 2.16 -9.52 -14.10
CA VAL A 123 3.55 -9.06 -14.15
C VAL A 123 4.29 -9.93 -15.16
N ARG A 124 5.10 -9.31 -16.02
CA ARG A 124 5.91 -10.04 -17.00
C ARG A 124 7.09 -10.69 -16.28
N GLU A 125 7.13 -12.01 -16.30
CA GLU A 125 8.24 -12.82 -15.75
C GLU A 125 9.17 -13.28 -16.88
N TYR A 126 10.47 -13.28 -16.61
CA TYR A 126 11.50 -13.71 -17.54
C TYR A 126 12.20 -14.95 -16.99
N GLU A 127 12.32 -15.96 -17.84
CA GLU A 127 13.12 -17.16 -17.57
C GLU A 127 14.61 -16.80 -17.62
N VAL A 128 15.34 -17.12 -16.55
CA VAL A 128 16.76 -16.79 -16.40
C VAL A 128 17.52 -17.96 -15.77
N PRO A 129 18.75 -18.27 -16.23
CA PRO A 129 19.57 -19.33 -15.65
C PRO A 129 19.89 -19.03 -14.18
N ALA A 130 20.19 -20.05 -13.37
CA ALA A 130 20.62 -19.83 -11.99
C ALA A 130 21.91 -18.98 -11.90
N PRO A 131 22.04 -18.13 -10.87
CA PRO A 131 23.29 -17.47 -10.56
C PRO A 131 24.35 -18.52 -10.18
N ARG A 132 25.58 -18.32 -10.63
CA ARG A 132 26.73 -19.19 -10.33
C ARG A 132 27.53 -18.68 -9.14
N ARG A 133 27.52 -17.37 -8.89
CA ARG A 133 28.26 -16.71 -7.80
C ARG A 133 27.37 -15.70 -7.07
N PRO A 134 26.24 -16.12 -6.50
CA PRO A 134 25.38 -15.21 -5.76
C PRO A 134 26.07 -14.71 -4.48
N PHE A 135 25.93 -13.42 -4.18
CA PHE A 135 26.39 -12.81 -2.94
C PHE A 135 25.21 -12.25 -2.15
N LEU A 136 25.12 -12.58 -0.87
CA LEU A 136 24.02 -12.18 0.01
C LEU A 136 24.55 -11.43 1.24
N LEU A 137 24.02 -10.22 1.44
CA LEU A 137 24.16 -9.48 2.69
C LEU A 137 23.00 -9.83 3.62
N MET A 138 23.27 -10.21 4.86
CA MET A 138 22.21 -10.54 5.81
C MET A 138 22.42 -9.78 7.13
N ASN A 139 21.39 -9.08 7.58
CA ASN A 139 21.38 -8.45 8.90
C ASN A 139 20.75 -9.40 9.93
N PRO A 140 21.53 -9.99 10.85
CA PRO A 140 21.01 -10.97 11.81
C PRO A 140 19.96 -10.39 12.76
N ARG A 141 20.00 -9.08 13.08
CA ARG A 141 19.03 -8.44 13.98
C ARG A 141 17.73 -8.03 13.30
N SER A 142 17.65 -8.09 11.97
CA SER A 142 16.45 -7.64 11.25
C SER A 142 15.25 -8.55 11.49
N GLY A 143 14.05 -7.96 11.50
CA GLY A 143 12.77 -8.67 11.57
C GLY A 143 12.61 -9.62 12.76
N GLY A 144 13.31 -9.37 13.87
CA GLY A 144 13.26 -10.21 15.07
C GLY A 144 14.14 -11.46 15.00
N GLY A 145 15.29 -11.38 14.33
CA GLY A 145 16.24 -12.50 14.28
C GLY A 145 15.89 -13.55 13.22
N LYS A 146 15.17 -13.16 12.15
CA LYS A 146 14.69 -14.11 11.13
C LYS A 146 15.83 -14.83 10.41
N VAL A 147 16.98 -14.17 10.23
CA VAL A 147 18.16 -14.78 9.60
C VAL A 147 18.60 -16.05 10.35
N GLU A 148 18.70 -15.98 11.67
CA GLU A 148 19.10 -17.12 12.51
C GLU A 148 17.95 -18.13 12.68
N ARG A 149 16.74 -17.63 12.98
CA ARG A 149 15.56 -18.48 13.22
C ARG A 149 15.25 -19.41 12.06
N PHE A 150 15.40 -18.91 10.83
CA PHE A 150 15.15 -19.66 9.59
C PHE A 150 16.43 -20.25 8.97
N ARG A 151 17.58 -20.13 9.64
CA ARG A 151 18.88 -20.65 9.16
C ARG A 151 19.17 -20.21 7.71
N LEU A 152 18.93 -18.92 7.44
CA LEU A 152 18.97 -18.37 6.09
C LEU A 152 20.39 -18.42 5.52
N ARG A 153 21.40 -18.20 6.36
CA ARG A 153 22.81 -18.30 5.97
C ARG A 153 23.14 -19.71 5.48
N GLU A 154 22.83 -20.72 6.28
CA GLU A 154 23.15 -22.11 5.97
C GLU A 154 22.37 -22.62 4.75
N LYS A 155 21.12 -22.17 4.56
CA LYS A 155 20.38 -22.46 3.34
C LYS A 155 21.02 -21.80 2.12
N ALA A 156 21.38 -20.52 2.21
CA ALA A 156 22.00 -19.79 1.11
C ALA A 156 23.38 -20.36 0.71
N GLU A 157 24.23 -20.67 1.68
CA GLU A 157 25.55 -21.28 1.44
C GLU A 157 25.44 -22.66 0.78
N ARG A 158 24.47 -23.50 1.21
CA ARG A 158 24.18 -24.79 0.55
C ARG A 158 23.72 -24.64 -0.90
N LEU A 159 23.10 -23.51 -1.24
CA LEU A 159 22.68 -23.17 -2.60
C LEU A 159 23.78 -22.45 -3.40
N GLY A 160 25.02 -22.44 -2.90
CA GLY A 160 26.19 -21.91 -3.60
C GLY A 160 26.41 -20.41 -3.43
N ALA A 161 25.68 -19.76 -2.52
CA ALA A 161 25.87 -18.32 -2.27
C ALA A 161 26.98 -18.04 -1.27
N ARG A 162 27.74 -16.98 -1.52
CA ARG A 162 28.60 -16.37 -0.51
C ARG A 162 27.75 -15.44 0.35
N VAL A 163 27.75 -15.66 1.66
CA VAL A 163 26.98 -14.86 2.60
C VAL A 163 27.92 -14.00 3.44
N HIS A 164 27.61 -12.71 3.56
CA HIS A 164 28.19 -11.80 4.54
C HIS A 164 27.13 -11.46 5.59
N LEU A 165 27.37 -11.84 6.84
CA LEU A 165 26.56 -11.41 7.96
C LEU A 165 27.05 -10.04 8.41
N LEU A 166 26.15 -9.06 8.44
CA LEU A 166 26.45 -7.75 8.99
C LEU A 166 26.67 -7.89 10.50
N ASP A 167 27.76 -7.31 10.99
CA ASP A 167 28.08 -7.30 12.41
C ASP A 167 27.35 -6.12 13.10
N PRO A 168 26.31 -6.39 13.90
CA PRO A 168 25.53 -5.34 14.54
C PRO A 168 26.20 -4.79 15.80
N ASP A 169 27.30 -5.38 16.25
CA ASP A 169 28.05 -4.99 17.46
C ASP A 169 29.26 -4.10 17.13
N LYS A 170 29.50 -3.82 15.85
CA LYS A 170 30.49 -2.82 15.44
C LYS A 170 30.08 -1.43 15.93
N PRO A 171 31.04 -0.61 16.38
CA PRO A 171 30.79 0.77 16.80
C PRO A 171 30.16 1.62 15.68
N GLU A 172 30.58 1.36 14.44
CA GLU A 172 30.05 1.99 13.24
C GLU A 172 29.40 0.93 12.35
N PRO A 173 28.19 1.17 11.83
CA PRO A 173 27.54 0.26 10.89
C PRO A 173 28.42 0.01 9.66
N GLU A 174 28.47 -1.24 9.21
CA GLU A 174 29.19 -1.58 7.98
C GLU A 174 28.55 -0.90 6.77
N ASP A 175 29.40 -0.38 5.88
CA ASP A 175 28.96 0.18 4.61
C ASP A 175 28.53 -0.95 3.65
N VAL A 176 27.21 -1.14 3.57
CA VAL A 176 26.58 -2.16 2.70
C VAL A 176 26.81 -1.90 1.21
N VAL A 177 27.00 -0.64 0.80
CA VAL A 177 27.28 -0.27 -0.58
C VAL A 177 28.71 -0.68 -0.93
N ALA A 178 29.68 -0.36 -0.07
CA ALA A 178 31.07 -0.79 -0.24
C ALA A 178 31.20 -2.31 -0.29
N LEU A 179 30.51 -3.03 0.60
CA LEU A 179 30.48 -4.50 0.61
C LEU A 179 29.88 -5.08 -0.68
N ALA A 180 28.76 -4.51 -1.15
CA ALA A 180 28.13 -4.93 -2.40
C ALA A 180 29.06 -4.68 -3.61
N ARG A 181 29.68 -3.51 -3.72
CA ARG A 181 30.65 -3.20 -4.78
C ARG A 181 31.88 -4.12 -4.75
N ALA A 182 32.39 -4.43 -3.56
CA ALA A 182 33.49 -5.38 -3.40
C ALA A 182 33.10 -6.79 -3.87
N ALA A 183 31.86 -7.23 -3.61
CA ALA A 183 31.36 -8.50 -4.12
C ALA A 183 31.23 -8.51 -5.65
N VAL A 184 30.77 -7.41 -6.26
CA VAL A 184 30.75 -7.26 -7.72
C VAL A 184 32.16 -7.34 -8.29
N ALA A 185 33.13 -6.63 -7.71
CA ALA A 185 34.53 -6.69 -8.13
C ALA A 185 35.14 -8.10 -7.99
N ALA A 186 34.67 -8.89 -7.01
CA ALA A 186 35.03 -10.30 -6.83
C ALA A 186 34.30 -11.26 -7.80
N GLY A 187 33.45 -10.75 -8.69
CA GLY A 187 32.75 -11.51 -9.72
C GLY A 187 31.41 -12.11 -9.28
N ALA A 188 30.72 -11.48 -8.33
CA ALA A 188 29.33 -11.83 -8.03
C ALA A 188 28.43 -11.58 -9.25
N ASP A 189 27.55 -12.54 -9.57
CA ASP A 189 26.60 -12.45 -10.69
C ASP A 189 25.15 -12.24 -10.24
N LEU A 190 24.95 -12.12 -8.93
CA LEU A 190 23.70 -11.73 -8.27
C LEU A 190 24.03 -11.11 -6.91
N LEU A 191 23.34 -10.03 -6.57
CA LEU A 191 23.38 -9.44 -5.23
C LEU A 191 22.05 -9.72 -4.52
N GLY A 192 22.08 -9.99 -3.22
CA GLY A 192 20.85 -10.14 -2.46
C GLY A 192 20.95 -9.65 -1.03
N VAL A 193 19.79 -9.37 -0.43
CA VAL A 193 19.68 -8.79 0.91
C VAL A 193 18.62 -9.49 1.74
N ALA A 194 19.00 -9.90 2.95
CA ALA A 194 18.07 -10.23 4.04
C ALA A 194 18.15 -9.12 5.11
N GLY A 195 17.33 -8.10 4.94
CA GLY A 195 17.38 -6.88 5.76
C GLY A 195 16.14 -5.99 5.57
N GLY A 196 16.15 -4.80 6.16
CA GLY A 196 15.08 -3.81 6.00
C GLY A 196 15.07 -3.14 4.62
N ASP A 197 14.00 -2.42 4.31
CA ASP A 197 13.79 -1.77 3.00
C ASP A 197 14.91 -0.79 2.63
N GLY A 198 15.42 0.03 3.57
CA GLY A 198 16.56 0.93 3.30
C GLY A 198 17.85 0.19 2.87
N THR A 199 18.21 -0.90 3.56
CA THR A 199 19.36 -1.73 3.14
C THR A 199 19.11 -2.40 1.78
N GLN A 200 17.87 -2.82 1.52
CA GLN A 200 17.50 -3.38 0.21
C GLN A 200 17.67 -2.34 -0.89
N ALA A 201 17.26 -1.08 -0.67
CA ALA A 201 17.39 0.00 -1.65
C ALA A 201 18.85 0.30 -2.01
N LEU A 202 19.73 0.41 -1.01
CA LEU A 202 21.15 0.69 -1.24
C LEU A 202 21.82 -0.39 -2.10
N VAL A 203 21.60 -1.67 -1.78
CA VAL A 203 22.17 -2.79 -2.55
C VAL A 203 21.48 -2.95 -3.91
N ALA A 204 20.19 -2.63 -4.01
CA ALA A 204 19.47 -2.58 -5.29
C ALA A 204 20.06 -1.52 -6.22
N GLY A 205 20.46 -0.36 -5.70
CA GLY A 205 21.17 0.66 -6.48
C GLY A 205 22.48 0.15 -7.08
N VAL A 206 23.30 -0.56 -6.28
CA VAL A 206 24.53 -1.20 -6.78
C VAL A 206 24.21 -2.28 -7.82
N ALA A 207 23.18 -3.09 -7.58
CA ALA A 207 22.77 -4.12 -8.55
C ALA A 207 22.33 -3.50 -9.89
N ALA A 208 21.54 -2.43 -9.85
CA ALA A 208 21.08 -1.71 -11.04
C ALA A 208 22.26 -1.08 -11.80
N GLU A 209 23.18 -0.40 -11.12
CA GLU A 209 24.37 0.22 -11.71
C GLU A 209 25.23 -0.79 -12.47
N HIS A 210 25.37 -2.01 -11.94
CA HIS A 210 26.16 -3.08 -12.55
C HIS A 210 25.33 -4.03 -13.43
N GLY A 211 24.04 -3.76 -13.64
CA GLY A 211 23.15 -4.60 -14.44
C GLY A 211 22.95 -6.02 -13.91
N LEU A 212 23.19 -6.25 -12.61
CA LEU A 212 23.07 -7.55 -11.95
C LEU A 212 21.64 -7.80 -11.46
N PRO A 213 21.17 -9.06 -11.44
CA PRO A 213 19.95 -9.41 -10.75
C PRO A 213 20.10 -9.20 -9.23
N PHE A 214 19.01 -8.76 -8.63
CA PHE A 214 18.85 -8.47 -7.22
C PHE A 214 17.87 -9.45 -6.58
N LEU A 215 18.23 -10.05 -5.44
CA LEU A 215 17.37 -10.97 -4.68
C LEU A 215 16.99 -10.34 -3.34
N VAL A 216 15.69 -10.31 -3.05
CA VAL A 216 15.18 -9.87 -1.74
C VAL A 216 14.80 -11.09 -0.91
N VAL A 217 15.19 -11.08 0.36
CA VAL A 217 14.72 -12.03 1.37
C VAL A 217 13.88 -11.29 2.40
N SER A 218 12.66 -11.76 2.65
CA SER A 218 11.63 -11.16 3.52
C SER A 218 11.94 -11.26 5.02
N ALA A 219 13.18 -10.94 5.41
CA ALA A 219 13.69 -11.02 6.77
C ALA A 219 13.65 -9.68 7.54
N GLY A 220 13.29 -8.55 6.92
CA GLY A 220 13.17 -7.26 7.58
C GLY A 220 11.89 -7.04 8.39
N THR A 221 11.83 -5.91 9.11
CA THR A 221 10.71 -5.57 10.00
C THR A 221 9.46 -5.12 9.25
N ARG A 222 9.60 -4.22 8.27
CA ARG A 222 8.48 -3.70 7.46
C ARG A 222 8.33 -4.48 6.15
N ASN A 223 9.41 -4.68 5.39
CA ASN A 223 9.47 -5.53 4.19
C ASN A 223 8.48 -5.11 3.09
N HIS A 224 8.18 -3.83 2.96
CA HIS A 224 7.15 -3.37 2.02
C HIS A 224 7.48 -3.79 0.59
N PHE A 225 8.75 -3.66 0.18
CA PHE A 225 9.18 -4.06 -1.15
C PHE A 225 9.04 -5.58 -1.38
N ALA A 226 9.45 -6.39 -0.41
CA ALA A 226 9.26 -7.85 -0.45
C ALA A 226 7.78 -8.25 -0.54
N MET A 227 6.89 -7.53 0.17
CA MET A 227 5.45 -7.77 0.12
C MET A 227 4.82 -7.40 -1.23
N ASP A 228 5.31 -6.33 -1.88
CA ASP A 228 4.88 -5.93 -3.22
C ASP A 228 5.40 -6.89 -4.30
N LEU A 229 6.52 -7.58 -4.06
CA LEU A 229 7.00 -8.68 -4.90
C LEU A 229 6.19 -9.98 -4.70
N GLY A 230 5.33 -10.03 -3.67
CA GLY A 230 4.51 -11.20 -3.35
C GLY A 230 5.29 -12.33 -2.67
N LEU A 231 6.37 -11.99 -1.95
CA LEU A 231 7.18 -12.94 -1.19
C LEU A 231 6.48 -13.38 0.10
N ASP A 232 6.82 -14.58 0.57
CA ASP A 232 6.29 -15.11 1.83
C ASP A 232 6.98 -14.41 3.02
N ARG A 233 6.20 -13.71 3.83
CA ARG A 233 6.69 -13.02 5.03
C ARG A 233 6.90 -13.98 6.20
N ASP A 234 6.12 -15.04 6.25
CA ASP A 234 6.07 -15.98 7.36
C ASP A 234 7.12 -17.07 7.21
N ASP A 235 7.51 -17.40 5.97
CA ASP A 235 8.67 -18.24 5.66
C ASP A 235 9.67 -17.56 4.69
N PRO A 236 10.58 -16.72 5.21
CA PRO A 236 11.61 -16.07 4.39
C PRO A 236 12.58 -17.03 3.71
N ALA A 237 12.71 -18.28 4.18
CA ALA A 237 13.62 -19.24 3.58
C ALA A 237 13.20 -19.59 2.15
N THR A 238 11.90 -19.52 1.83
CA THR A 238 11.37 -19.75 0.47
C THR A 238 11.91 -18.76 -0.56
N CYS A 239 12.33 -17.55 -0.15
CA CYS A 239 12.95 -16.57 -1.03
C CYS A 239 14.24 -17.11 -1.68
N LEU A 240 14.99 -17.94 -0.95
CA LEU A 240 16.25 -18.52 -1.42
C LEU A 240 16.06 -19.60 -2.49
N ASP A 241 14.84 -20.13 -2.67
CA ASP A 241 14.56 -21.09 -3.75
C ASP A 241 14.75 -20.45 -5.13
N ALA A 242 14.70 -19.11 -5.20
CA ALA A 242 15.06 -18.34 -6.38
C ALA A 242 16.50 -18.62 -6.87
N LEU A 243 17.43 -19.04 -6.01
CA LEU A 243 18.81 -19.34 -6.39
C LEU A 243 18.94 -20.65 -7.19
N THR A 244 17.92 -21.50 -7.19
CA THR A 244 17.94 -22.78 -7.91
C THR A 244 17.64 -22.61 -9.40
N ASP A 245 18.06 -23.57 -10.22
CA ASP A 245 17.85 -23.58 -11.68
C ASP A 245 16.38 -23.50 -12.09
N ALA A 246 15.50 -24.24 -11.39
CA ALA A 246 14.07 -24.27 -11.71
C ALA A 246 13.24 -23.28 -10.86
N GLY A 247 13.82 -22.74 -9.78
CA GLY A 247 13.06 -22.02 -8.76
C GLY A 247 13.03 -20.51 -8.93
N GLY A 248 13.85 -19.92 -9.79
CA GLY A 248 13.91 -18.46 -9.98
C GLY A 248 13.30 -17.96 -11.29
N VAL A 249 12.62 -16.82 -11.22
CA VAL A 249 12.24 -16.00 -12.37
C VAL A 249 12.69 -14.56 -12.15
N GLU A 250 12.91 -13.80 -13.22
CA GLU A 250 13.28 -12.39 -13.15
C GLU A 250 12.10 -11.49 -13.46
N LEU A 251 11.96 -10.42 -12.69
CA LEU A 251 11.06 -9.29 -12.92
C LEU A 251 11.91 -8.07 -13.28
N ARG A 252 11.35 -7.18 -14.10
CA ARG A 252 11.90 -5.83 -14.30
C ARG A 252 11.04 -4.87 -13.52
N VAL A 253 11.66 -4.15 -12.59
CA VAL A 253 10.98 -3.17 -11.75
C VAL A 253 11.69 -1.84 -11.83
N ASP A 254 10.95 -0.78 -11.62
CA ASP A 254 11.45 0.57 -11.60
C ASP A 254 12.23 0.81 -10.31
N LEU A 255 13.20 1.71 -10.38
CA LEU A 255 13.94 2.18 -9.22
C LEU A 255 13.79 3.69 -9.08
N GLY A 256 13.45 4.15 -7.88
CA GLY A 256 13.43 5.57 -7.58
C GLY A 256 14.83 6.06 -7.21
N PHE A 257 15.15 7.29 -7.56
CA PHE A 257 16.35 7.98 -7.13
C PHE A 257 15.99 9.33 -6.52
N LEU A 258 16.66 9.64 -5.42
CA LEU A 258 16.62 10.93 -4.75
C LEU A 258 17.98 11.58 -4.96
N ASP A 259 17.99 12.67 -5.72
CA ASP A 259 19.17 13.45 -6.06
C ASP A 259 19.21 14.75 -5.23
N THR A 260 20.40 15.07 -4.71
CA THR A 260 20.69 16.30 -3.98
C THR A 260 22.04 16.87 -4.41
N HIS A 261 22.25 18.16 -4.13
CA HIS A 261 23.53 18.83 -4.37
C HIS A 261 24.09 19.37 -3.04
N VAL A 262 25.20 18.80 -2.57
CA VAL A 262 25.90 19.27 -1.36
C VAL A 262 27.26 19.81 -1.78
N GLY A 263 27.54 21.10 -1.54
CA GLY A 263 28.87 21.68 -1.76
C GLY A 263 29.42 21.52 -3.19
N GLY A 264 28.54 21.49 -4.21
CA GLY A 264 28.92 21.27 -5.61
C GLY A 264 29.04 19.81 -6.05
N THR A 265 28.84 18.85 -5.15
CA THR A 265 28.82 17.41 -5.46
C THR A 265 27.38 16.92 -5.54
N ALA A 266 27.04 16.17 -6.59
CA ALA A 266 25.75 15.51 -6.71
C ALA A 266 25.77 14.19 -5.92
N ASP A 267 24.81 14.00 -5.03
CA ASP A 267 24.56 12.74 -4.32
C ASP A 267 23.23 12.15 -4.81
N SER A 268 23.22 10.85 -5.14
CA SER A 268 22.07 10.15 -5.69
C SER A 268 21.80 8.89 -4.89
N ARG A 269 20.61 8.82 -4.27
CA ARG A 269 20.23 7.75 -3.35
C ARG A 269 19.07 6.93 -3.92
N PRO A 270 19.23 5.61 -4.09
CA PRO A 270 18.14 4.77 -4.56
C PRO A 270 17.05 4.61 -3.50
N PHE A 271 15.80 4.46 -3.93
CA PHE A 271 14.69 4.03 -3.09
C PHE A 271 13.76 3.08 -3.84
N VAL A 272 13.34 2.03 -3.16
CA VAL A 272 12.44 1.01 -3.70
C VAL A 272 10.99 1.24 -3.32
N ASN A 273 10.67 2.04 -2.29
CA ASN A 273 9.29 2.27 -1.85
C ASN A 273 8.87 3.74 -1.96
N ASN A 274 9.44 4.63 -1.14
CA ASN A 274 9.05 6.04 -1.11
C ASN A 274 10.06 6.94 -0.39
N ALA A 275 9.97 8.23 -0.73
CA ALA A 275 10.49 9.35 0.03
C ALA A 275 9.31 10.12 0.64
N SER A 276 9.38 10.45 1.93
CA SER A 276 8.39 11.25 2.63
C SER A 276 8.99 12.54 3.17
N PHE A 277 8.22 13.62 3.11
CA PHE A 277 8.62 14.97 3.51
C PHE A 277 7.57 15.62 4.43
N GLY A 278 8.01 16.63 5.17
CA GLY A 278 7.17 17.39 6.09
C GLY A 278 6.85 16.58 7.36
N ALA A 279 5.68 16.82 7.92
CA ALA A 279 5.18 16.22 9.15
C ALA A 279 5.32 14.70 9.25
N TYR A 280 5.09 14.02 8.12
CA TYR A 280 5.11 12.56 8.08
C TYR A 280 6.53 12.01 8.24
N ALA A 281 7.54 12.74 7.72
CA ALA A 281 8.94 12.39 7.93
C ALA A 281 9.27 12.42 9.43
N SER A 282 8.95 13.52 10.13
CA SER A 282 9.25 13.66 11.56
C SER A 282 8.51 12.66 12.46
N ILE A 283 7.30 12.21 12.08
CA ILE A 283 6.52 11.19 12.82
C ILE A 283 7.12 9.79 12.67
N VAL A 284 7.51 9.38 11.44
CA VAL A 284 8.14 8.07 11.21
C VAL A 284 9.53 7.98 11.87
N GLN A 285 10.13 9.14 12.15
CA GLN A 285 11.47 9.31 12.70
C GLN A 285 11.56 9.29 14.24
N SER A 286 10.45 9.36 14.99
CA SER A 286 10.51 9.45 16.46
C SER A 286 10.84 8.10 17.14
N PRO A 287 11.98 7.97 17.86
CA PRO A 287 12.28 6.79 18.67
C PRO A 287 11.26 6.60 19.82
N ALA A 288 10.65 7.69 20.30
CA ALA A 288 9.64 7.68 21.35
C ALA A 288 8.33 6.99 20.94
N TYR A 289 8.09 6.78 19.64
CA TYR A 289 6.98 5.97 19.14
C TYR A 289 7.08 4.49 19.55
N ARG A 290 8.29 4.01 19.91
CA ARG A 290 8.50 2.62 20.34
C ARG A 290 8.24 2.40 21.84
N ASP A 291 8.54 3.38 22.70
CA ASP A 291 8.65 3.13 24.15
C ASP A 291 7.64 3.89 25.03
N ASP A 292 7.03 5.01 24.60
CA ASP A 292 5.94 5.67 25.36
C ASP A 292 4.91 6.35 24.43
N LYS A 293 3.90 5.56 24.04
CA LYS A 293 3.00 5.81 22.90
C LYS A 293 1.89 6.83 23.13
N VAL A 294 1.63 7.30 24.36
CA VAL A 294 0.42 8.09 24.66
C VAL A 294 0.76 9.52 25.08
N GLY A 295 1.72 9.70 25.99
CA GLY A 295 2.11 11.02 26.49
C GLY A 295 2.80 11.87 25.43
N THR A 296 3.82 11.31 24.77
CA THR A 296 4.59 11.98 23.71
C THR A 296 3.71 12.31 22.49
N THR A 297 2.82 11.40 22.13
CA THR A 297 1.88 11.60 21.02
C THR A 297 0.90 12.74 21.30
N LEU A 298 0.31 12.83 22.51
CA LEU A 298 -0.60 13.94 22.87
C LEU A 298 0.09 15.30 23.09
N GLY A 299 1.40 15.29 23.36
CA GLY A 299 2.23 16.50 23.46
C GLY A 299 2.65 17.06 22.11
N LEU A 300 2.99 16.19 21.15
CA LEU A 300 3.41 16.56 19.79
C LEU A 300 2.22 16.76 18.83
N LEU A 301 1.07 16.14 19.09
CA LEU A 301 -0.14 16.23 18.25
C LEU A 301 -0.55 17.66 17.86
N PRO A 302 -0.53 18.68 18.73
CA PRO A 302 -0.84 20.05 18.31
C PRO A 302 0.17 20.61 17.33
N GLU A 303 1.47 20.41 17.57
CA GLU A 303 2.53 20.84 16.65
C GLU A 303 2.46 20.06 15.33
N LEU A 304 2.01 18.80 15.39
CA LEU A 304 1.75 17.92 14.26
C LEU A 304 0.35 18.07 13.64
N LEU A 305 -0.44 19.08 14.02
CA LEU A 305 -1.76 19.33 13.45
C LEU A 305 -1.96 20.80 13.09
N THR A 306 -1.32 21.72 13.82
CA THR A 306 -1.24 23.15 13.47
C THR A 306 0.06 23.54 12.80
N PHE A 307 1.10 22.70 12.88
CA PHE A 307 2.35 22.80 12.10
C PHE A 307 2.97 24.21 12.03
N GLU A 308 3.03 24.90 13.17
CA GLU A 308 3.70 26.21 13.29
C GLU A 308 5.24 26.10 13.32
N ARG A 309 5.81 24.90 13.18
CA ARG A 309 7.25 24.67 12.96
C ARG A 309 7.49 23.56 11.94
N GLY A 310 8.25 23.88 10.91
CA GLY A 310 8.63 23.00 9.80
C GLY A 310 8.88 23.84 8.56
N ALA A 311 9.65 23.33 7.61
CA ALA A 311 9.87 24.04 6.36
C ALA A 311 8.56 24.11 5.54
N THR A 312 8.25 25.27 4.96
CA THR A 312 7.17 25.42 3.99
C THR A 312 7.60 24.76 2.69
N LEU A 313 7.02 23.60 2.39
CA LEU A 313 7.38 22.84 1.20
C LEU A 313 6.63 23.34 -0.04
N THR A 314 7.28 23.26 -1.19
CA THR A 314 6.62 23.35 -2.51
C THR A 314 7.11 22.19 -3.35
N ALA A 315 6.19 21.33 -3.81
CA ALA A 315 6.55 20.21 -4.68
C ALA A 315 6.02 20.43 -6.09
N ARG A 316 6.92 20.35 -7.07
CA ARG A 316 6.59 20.46 -8.50
C ARG A 316 6.70 19.07 -9.12
N ALA A 317 5.58 18.57 -9.62
CA ALA A 317 5.46 17.26 -10.22
C ALA A 317 5.43 17.40 -11.74
N TYR A 318 6.44 16.84 -12.41
CA TYR A 318 6.62 16.89 -13.86
C TYR A 318 6.17 15.56 -14.49
N PRO A 319 5.06 15.56 -15.24
CA PRO A 319 4.60 14.37 -15.92
C PRO A 319 5.48 14.02 -17.12
N GLN A 320 5.30 12.82 -17.67
CA GLN A 320 6.04 12.40 -18.88
C GLN A 320 5.59 13.25 -20.07
N ALA A 321 6.51 13.61 -20.97
CA ALA A 321 6.27 14.56 -22.07
C ALA A 321 5.10 14.20 -23.02
N GLU A 322 4.61 12.96 -22.99
CA GLU A 322 3.48 12.47 -23.82
C GLU A 322 2.10 12.61 -23.16
N THR A 323 2.04 12.90 -21.85
CA THR A 323 0.77 13.21 -21.17
C THR A 323 0.50 14.71 -21.26
N CYS A 324 -0.67 15.10 -21.77
CA CYS A 324 -1.09 16.50 -21.92
C CYS A 324 -1.33 17.25 -20.58
N ASP A 325 -1.01 16.62 -19.45
CA ASP A 325 -1.11 17.24 -18.14
C ASP A 325 0.10 18.17 -17.96
N GLY A 326 -0.15 19.43 -17.66
CA GLY A 326 0.92 20.37 -17.32
C GLY A 326 1.61 20.01 -16.00
N GLU A 327 2.69 20.71 -15.69
CA GLU A 327 3.30 20.69 -14.36
C GLU A 327 2.21 20.86 -13.28
N THR A 328 2.21 19.96 -12.28
CA THR A 328 1.33 20.09 -11.12
C THR A 328 2.14 20.55 -9.91
N THR A 329 1.75 21.68 -9.34
CA THR A 329 2.40 22.22 -8.13
C THR A 329 1.54 21.94 -6.89
N VAL A 330 2.15 21.29 -5.90
CA VAL A 330 1.57 21.07 -4.58
C VAL A 330 2.16 22.10 -3.63
N HIS A 331 1.35 23.08 -3.24
CA HIS A 331 1.77 24.19 -2.39
C HIS A 331 1.58 23.91 -0.90
N ALA A 332 2.62 24.13 -0.10
CA ALA A 332 2.62 23.97 1.35
C ALA A 332 1.95 22.67 1.83
N PRO A 333 2.27 21.48 1.25
CA PRO A 333 1.78 20.23 1.79
C PRO A 333 2.33 20.07 3.21
N GLN A 334 1.45 19.74 4.15
CA GLN A 334 1.85 19.40 5.52
C GLN A 334 2.54 18.03 5.55
N ALA A 335 2.07 17.10 4.71
CA ALA A 335 2.74 15.85 4.43
C ALA A 335 2.81 15.63 2.93
N LEU A 336 3.98 15.23 2.44
CA LEU A 336 4.19 14.88 1.05
C LEU A 336 4.84 13.50 0.99
N LEU A 337 4.27 12.62 0.18
CA LEU A 337 4.81 11.29 -0.11
C LEU A 337 5.08 11.20 -1.61
N VAL A 338 6.32 10.89 -1.96
CA VAL A 338 6.76 10.58 -3.32
C VAL A 338 7.13 9.09 -3.35
N SER A 339 6.35 8.29 -4.07
CA SER A 339 6.44 6.83 -4.09
C SER A 339 6.99 6.33 -5.42
N ASN A 340 7.80 5.28 -5.40
CA ASN A 340 8.22 4.58 -6.61
C ASN A 340 7.05 3.70 -7.05
N ASN A 341 6.37 4.08 -8.13
CA ASN A 341 5.04 3.60 -8.50
C ASN A 341 3.93 3.99 -7.52
N ARG A 342 2.70 4.06 -8.05
CA ARG A 342 1.54 4.55 -7.30
C ARG A 342 1.08 3.56 -6.23
N TYR A 343 0.99 4.05 -4.99
CA TYR A 343 0.29 3.35 -3.93
C TYR A 343 -1.22 3.32 -4.14
N ARG A 344 -1.82 2.20 -3.73
CA ARG A 344 -3.26 2.05 -3.79
C ARG A 344 -3.92 2.81 -2.64
N MET A 345 -5.02 3.49 -2.95
CA MET A 345 -5.68 4.44 -2.05
C MET A 345 -6.78 3.81 -1.18
N ASP A 346 -7.02 2.51 -1.31
CA ASP A 346 -8.07 1.77 -0.57
C ASP A 346 -7.66 1.36 0.85
N ASP A 347 -6.38 1.55 1.22
CA ASP A 347 -5.86 1.30 2.57
C ASP A 347 -4.91 2.42 3.03
N LEU A 348 -5.50 3.54 3.46
CA LEU A 348 -4.75 4.70 3.97
C LEU A 348 -4.16 4.46 5.36
N ALA A 349 -4.69 3.51 6.13
CA ALA A 349 -4.25 3.22 7.50
C ALA A 349 -3.04 2.27 7.58
N GLY A 350 -2.60 1.72 6.43
CA GLY A 350 -1.60 0.66 6.36
C GLY A 350 -0.53 0.83 5.27
N LEU A 351 -0.28 2.06 4.80
CA LEU A 351 0.67 2.38 3.71
C LEU A 351 0.52 1.40 2.54
N GLY A 352 -0.63 1.49 1.86
CA GLY A 352 -1.17 0.52 0.90
C GLY A 352 -0.17 -0.17 -0.04
N ARG A 353 -0.58 -1.26 -0.68
CA ARG A 353 0.28 -1.98 -1.63
C ARG A 353 0.39 -1.24 -2.95
N ARG A 354 1.44 -1.49 -3.73
CA ARG A 354 1.51 -1.04 -5.12
C ARG A 354 0.89 -2.08 -6.04
N GLU A 355 0.10 -1.61 -7.01
CA GLU A 355 -0.50 -2.50 -8.02
C GLU A 355 0.54 -2.96 -9.05
N ARG A 356 1.50 -2.09 -9.35
CA ARG A 356 2.58 -2.31 -10.30
C ARG A 356 3.90 -1.78 -9.72
N LEU A 357 4.99 -2.42 -10.09
CA LEU A 357 6.36 -1.99 -9.80
C LEU A 357 7.12 -1.59 -11.07
N ASP A 358 6.44 -1.56 -12.21
CA ASP A 358 6.99 -1.40 -13.56
C ASP A 358 6.20 -0.36 -14.39
N ALA A 359 5.50 0.57 -13.73
CA ALA A 359 4.66 1.56 -14.41
C ALA A 359 5.44 2.77 -14.92
N GLY A 360 6.72 2.91 -14.56
CA GLY A 360 7.62 3.98 -15.00
C GLY A 360 7.25 5.37 -14.47
N VAL A 361 6.51 5.44 -13.36
CA VAL A 361 6.04 6.69 -12.77
C VAL A 361 6.25 6.72 -11.27
N LEU A 362 6.48 7.91 -10.72
CA LEU A 362 6.35 8.23 -9.32
C LEU A 362 4.87 8.50 -8.98
N GLY A 363 4.42 8.03 -7.82
CA GLY A 363 3.14 8.44 -7.23
C GLY A 363 3.35 9.58 -6.24
N VAL A 364 2.62 10.68 -6.39
CA VAL A 364 2.70 11.86 -5.51
C VAL A 364 1.42 11.97 -4.72
N LEU A 365 1.54 12.03 -3.39
CA LEU A 365 0.45 12.27 -2.46
C LEU A 365 0.82 13.47 -1.58
N GLY A 366 0.17 14.60 -1.82
CA GLY A 366 0.22 15.77 -0.95
C GLY A 366 -1.01 15.83 -0.06
N ILE A 367 -0.81 16.09 1.22
CA ILE A 367 -1.88 16.28 2.20
C ILE A 367 -1.71 17.66 2.85
N LYS A 368 -2.80 18.43 2.83
CA LYS A 368 -2.93 19.71 3.52
C LYS A 368 -4.27 19.70 4.25
N VAL A 369 -4.24 19.79 5.58
CA VAL A 369 -5.43 19.80 6.44
C VAL A 369 -5.52 21.14 7.14
N GLU A 370 -6.50 21.95 6.75
CA GLU A 370 -6.70 23.30 7.29
C GLU A 370 -7.78 23.34 8.39
N ASP A 371 -8.69 22.36 8.39
CA ASP A 371 -9.84 22.34 9.31
C ASP A 371 -10.30 20.92 9.69
N ALA A 372 -11.23 20.87 10.64
CA ALA A 372 -11.80 19.63 11.16
C ALA A 372 -12.62 18.86 10.11
N ALA A 373 -13.21 19.54 9.12
CA ALA A 373 -13.98 18.88 8.07
C ALA A 373 -13.05 18.12 7.12
N GLN A 374 -11.93 18.72 6.71
CA GLN A 374 -10.89 18.07 5.92
C GLN A 374 -10.26 16.89 6.67
N ALA A 375 -10.00 17.03 7.98
CA ALA A 375 -9.53 15.93 8.81
C ALA A 375 -10.55 14.76 8.86
N ALA A 376 -11.84 15.07 8.98
CA ALA A 376 -12.90 14.07 8.96
C ALA A 376 -13.05 13.39 7.59
N GLU A 377 -12.88 14.12 6.48
CA GLU A 377 -12.90 13.56 5.12
C GLU A 377 -11.81 12.51 4.92
N LEU A 378 -10.59 12.78 5.42
CA LEU A 378 -9.47 11.84 5.39
C LEU A 378 -9.77 10.56 6.18
N LEU A 379 -10.32 10.69 7.40
CA LEU A 379 -10.70 9.55 8.24
C LEU A 379 -11.82 8.70 7.61
N LEU A 380 -12.75 9.33 6.91
CA LEU A 380 -13.84 8.67 6.22
C LEU A 380 -13.43 8.05 4.87
N GLY A 381 -12.14 8.12 4.51
CA GLY A 381 -11.58 7.51 3.30
C GLY A 381 -12.11 8.13 2.00
N ARG A 382 -12.60 9.38 2.05
CA ARG A 382 -12.98 10.13 0.84
C ARG A 382 -11.74 10.81 0.29
N TYR A 383 -11.71 11.07 -1.02
CA TYR A 383 -10.72 11.99 -1.60
C TYR A 383 -10.95 13.35 -0.94
N ALA A 384 -10.19 13.64 0.12
CA ALA A 384 -10.37 14.86 0.88
C ALA A 384 -10.01 16.04 -0.01
N THR A 385 -10.73 17.15 0.15
CA THR A 385 -10.49 18.38 -0.63
C THR A 385 -9.05 18.90 -0.46
N GLY A 386 -8.42 18.57 0.68
CA GLY A 386 -7.01 18.87 0.99
C GLY A 386 -5.99 17.83 0.53
N MET A 387 -6.37 16.86 -0.31
CA MET A 387 -5.48 15.80 -0.80
C MET A 387 -5.21 15.95 -2.30
N THR A 388 -3.95 16.06 -2.68
CA THR A 388 -3.51 16.05 -4.08
C THR A 388 -2.87 14.71 -4.41
N VAL A 389 -3.39 14.04 -5.44
CA VAL A 389 -2.87 12.74 -5.91
C VAL A 389 -2.58 12.83 -7.39
N VAL A 390 -1.30 12.79 -7.75
CA VAL A 390 -0.86 12.82 -9.15
C VAL A 390 0.24 11.79 -9.39
N THR A 391 0.53 11.55 -10.66
CA THR A 391 1.68 10.74 -11.09
C THR A 391 2.64 11.62 -11.87
N ALA A 392 3.93 11.39 -11.71
CA ALA A 392 4.98 12.18 -12.37
C ALA A 392 6.18 11.30 -12.70
N HIS A 393 7.00 11.69 -13.66
CA HIS A 393 8.30 11.04 -13.87
C HIS A 393 9.38 11.64 -12.96
N GLU A 394 9.18 12.90 -12.57
CA GLU A 394 10.08 13.66 -11.73
C GLU A 394 9.29 14.55 -10.76
N VAL A 395 9.81 14.69 -9.54
CA VAL A 395 9.28 15.59 -8.52
C VAL A 395 10.42 16.39 -7.93
N VAL A 396 10.33 17.70 -7.96
CA VAL A 396 11.28 18.60 -7.29
C VAL A 396 10.61 19.17 -6.05
N VAL A 397 11.21 18.92 -4.88
CA VAL A 397 10.75 19.41 -3.59
C VAL A 397 11.65 20.56 -3.14
N GLU A 398 11.07 21.75 -3.12
CA GLU A 398 11.67 22.98 -2.63
C GLU A 398 11.17 23.28 -1.22
N ALA A 399 11.94 24.06 -0.46
CA ALA A 399 11.57 24.51 0.87
C ALA A 399 12.09 25.94 1.12
N ASP A 400 11.49 26.61 2.09
CA ASP A 400 11.98 27.89 2.62
C ASP A 400 13.23 27.76 3.53
N LEU A 401 13.64 26.53 3.84
CA LEU A 401 14.86 26.21 4.58
C LEU A 401 15.92 25.58 3.66
N PRO A 402 17.22 25.79 3.94
CA PRO A 402 18.31 25.23 3.14
C PRO A 402 18.44 23.70 3.27
N GLU A 403 17.93 23.13 4.36
CA GLU A 403 17.92 21.69 4.62
C GLU A 403 16.55 21.27 5.15
N ILE A 404 16.13 20.05 4.83
CA ILE A 404 14.85 19.46 5.27
C ILE A 404 15.02 18.02 5.71
N GLU A 405 14.15 17.59 6.63
CA GLU A 405 14.02 16.19 7.04
C GLU A 405 13.30 15.37 5.96
N VAL A 406 13.90 14.23 5.61
CA VAL A 406 13.38 13.29 4.61
C VAL A 406 13.38 11.89 5.20
N GLY A 407 12.26 11.19 5.03
CA GLY A 407 12.17 9.74 5.29
C GLY A 407 12.35 8.98 3.98
N LEU A 408 13.47 8.29 3.76
CA LEU A 408 13.75 7.51 2.55
C LEU A 408 13.67 6.01 2.86
N ASP A 409 12.66 5.32 2.34
CA ASP A 409 12.39 3.90 2.63
C ASP A 409 12.38 3.55 4.14
N GLY A 410 12.01 4.53 4.97
CA GLY A 410 11.97 4.42 6.43
C GLY A 410 13.27 4.79 7.15
N GLU A 411 14.32 5.18 6.44
CA GLU A 411 15.52 5.80 7.00
C GLU A 411 15.36 7.32 7.12
N ALA A 412 15.89 7.89 8.21
CA ALA A 412 15.81 9.32 8.51
C ALA A 412 17.05 10.04 7.96
N LEU A 413 16.86 11.01 7.07
CA LEU A 413 17.92 11.82 6.49
C LEU A 413 17.60 13.31 6.66
N VAL A 414 18.64 14.14 6.76
CA VAL A 414 18.55 15.59 6.59
C VAL A 414 19.29 15.92 5.31
N LEU A 415 18.61 16.54 4.36
CA LEU A 415 19.09 16.75 3.00
C LEU A 415 18.97 18.21 2.59
N PRO A 416 19.90 18.75 1.79
CA PRO A 416 19.81 20.11 1.29
C PRO A 416 18.67 20.24 0.28
N THR A 417 18.10 21.43 0.20
CA THR A 417 17.08 21.77 -0.81
C THR A 417 17.71 22.41 -2.05
N PRO A 418 17.15 22.20 -3.26
CA PRO A 418 16.00 21.33 -3.56
C PRO A 418 16.36 19.84 -3.57
N VAL A 419 15.37 19.00 -3.24
CA VAL A 419 15.47 17.54 -3.36
C VAL A 419 14.74 17.10 -4.62
N ARG A 420 15.43 16.40 -5.53
CA ARG A 420 14.84 15.90 -6.79
C ARG A 420 14.61 14.40 -6.70
N CYS A 421 13.36 13.97 -6.81
CA CYS A 421 13.00 12.56 -6.96
C CYS A 421 12.74 12.25 -8.43
N ARG A 422 13.32 11.17 -8.95
CA ARG A 422 13.09 10.66 -10.30
C ARG A 422 12.90 9.15 -10.27
N VAL A 423 12.27 8.60 -11.31
CA VAL A 423 12.15 7.15 -11.51
C VAL A 423 12.99 6.73 -12.71
N GLU A 424 13.64 5.57 -12.62
CA GLU A 424 14.24 4.88 -13.76
C GLU A 424 13.42 3.63 -14.08
N PRO A 425 12.64 3.65 -15.19
CA PRO A 425 11.79 2.52 -15.54
C PRO A 425 12.55 1.23 -15.83
N GLY A 426 12.14 0.12 -15.20
CA GLY A 426 12.72 -1.20 -15.42
C GLY A 426 14.22 -1.36 -15.10
N ALA A 427 14.81 -0.41 -14.38
CA ALA A 427 16.25 -0.37 -14.09
C ALA A 427 16.72 -1.54 -13.23
N LEU A 428 15.86 -2.06 -12.34
CA LEU A 428 16.21 -3.12 -11.42
C LEU A 428 15.70 -4.48 -11.93
N ARG A 429 16.65 -5.41 -12.06
CA ARG A 429 16.40 -6.83 -12.32
C ARG A 429 16.15 -7.52 -10.99
N VAL A 430 14.93 -7.95 -10.69
CA VAL A 430 14.65 -8.63 -9.42
C VAL A 430 14.43 -10.11 -9.67
N ARG A 431 15.25 -10.96 -9.07
CA ARG A 431 15.06 -12.41 -9.09
C ARG A 431 14.16 -12.81 -7.92
N VAL A 432 13.07 -13.51 -8.19
CA VAL A 432 12.09 -13.97 -7.20
C VAL A 432 11.83 -15.47 -7.36
N PRO A 433 11.37 -16.17 -6.29
CA PRO A 433 10.95 -17.55 -6.42
C PRO A 433 9.70 -17.65 -7.32
N ARG A 434 9.70 -18.64 -8.22
CA ARG A 434 8.60 -18.93 -9.15
C ARG A 434 7.30 -19.23 -8.41
N HIS A 435 7.38 -20.01 -7.34
CA HIS A 435 6.23 -20.44 -6.54
C HIS A 435 6.09 -19.58 -5.28
N ARG A 436 5.79 -18.30 -5.47
CA ARG A 436 5.55 -17.35 -4.38
C ARG A 436 4.06 -17.15 -4.11
N PRO A 437 3.65 -16.77 -2.88
CA PRO A 437 2.24 -16.50 -2.55
C PRO A 437 1.56 -15.48 -3.47
N GLY A 438 2.34 -14.54 -4.01
CA GLY A 438 1.85 -13.46 -4.85
C GLY A 438 1.24 -12.32 -4.03
N VAL A 439 0.88 -11.23 -4.72
CA VAL A 439 0.26 -10.07 -4.07
C VAL A 439 -1.23 -10.36 -3.86
N PRO A 440 -1.76 -10.27 -2.63
CA PRO A 440 -3.18 -10.44 -2.37
C PRO A 440 -4.01 -9.45 -3.20
N ALA A 441 -5.04 -9.96 -3.86
CA ALA A 441 -5.98 -9.12 -4.59
C ALA A 441 -6.69 -8.17 -3.63
N PRO A 442 -6.98 -6.93 -4.04
CA PRO A 442 -7.72 -6.04 -3.18
C PRO A 442 -9.11 -6.52 -2.85
N THR A 443 -9.52 -6.21 -1.62
CA THR A 443 -10.94 -6.05 -1.33
C THR A 443 -11.46 -4.84 -2.08
N PRO A 444 -12.39 -5.00 -3.04
CA PRO A 444 -12.93 -3.86 -3.75
C PRO A 444 -13.65 -2.92 -2.78
N PRO A 445 -13.64 -1.60 -3.05
CA PRO A 445 -14.40 -0.65 -2.26
C PRO A 445 -15.88 -1.00 -2.32
N MET A 446 -16.61 -0.61 -1.28
CA MET A 446 -18.05 -0.84 -1.23
C MET A 446 -18.74 0.02 -2.29
N ASP A 447 -19.22 -0.62 -3.35
CA ASP A 447 -19.99 0.03 -4.41
C ASP A 447 -21.44 -0.47 -4.38
N TRP A 448 -22.32 0.32 -3.78
CA TRP A 448 -23.76 0.04 -3.69
C TRP A 448 -24.42 -0.13 -5.07
N ARG A 449 -23.90 0.49 -6.13
CA ARG A 449 -24.42 0.32 -7.49
C ARG A 449 -24.05 -1.05 -8.04
N ARG A 450 -22.78 -1.47 -7.90
CA ARG A 450 -22.35 -2.83 -8.27
C ARG A 450 -23.06 -3.89 -7.46
N LEU A 451 -23.24 -3.66 -6.16
CA LEU A 451 -23.93 -4.58 -5.27
C LEU A 451 -25.40 -4.80 -5.69
N ARG A 452 -26.12 -3.72 -6.05
CA ARG A 452 -27.48 -3.82 -6.61
C ARG A 452 -27.51 -4.58 -7.93
N LYS A 453 -26.56 -4.32 -8.84
CA LYS A 453 -26.45 -5.07 -10.11
C LYS A 453 -26.23 -6.57 -9.86
N LEU A 454 -25.37 -6.91 -8.90
CA LEU A 454 -25.08 -8.29 -8.51
C LEU A 454 -26.29 -8.97 -7.84
N ALA A 455 -27.02 -8.26 -6.99
CA ALA A 455 -28.24 -8.77 -6.36
C ALA A 455 -29.39 -8.99 -7.37
N ALA A 456 -29.49 -8.09 -8.36
CA ALA A 456 -30.50 -8.10 -9.41
C ALA A 456 -30.19 -9.06 -10.56
N THR A 457 -29.04 -9.75 -10.56
CA THR A 457 -28.73 -10.73 -11.60
C THR A 457 -29.63 -11.96 -11.44
N VAL A 458 -30.76 -11.97 -12.14
CA VAL A 458 -31.64 -13.13 -12.28
C VAL A 458 -30.94 -14.12 -13.20
N GLY A 459 -30.85 -15.39 -12.80
CA GLY A 459 -30.19 -16.42 -13.59
C GLY A 459 -30.79 -16.48 -14.99
N ARG A 460 -30.07 -16.01 -16.01
CA ARG A 460 -30.29 -16.47 -17.38
C ARG A 460 -29.72 -17.87 -17.49
N THR A 461 -30.46 -18.83 -16.96
CA THR A 461 -30.41 -20.22 -17.41
C THR A 461 -31.23 -20.29 -18.70
N ALA A 462 -30.62 -19.84 -19.81
CA ALA A 462 -30.99 -20.19 -21.18
C ALA A 462 -30.03 -19.43 -22.12
N LEU A 463 -28.90 -20.06 -22.47
CA LEU A 463 -28.30 -19.78 -23.76
C LEU A 463 -29.25 -20.34 -24.82
N PRO A 464 -29.70 -19.57 -25.82
CA PRO A 464 -30.26 -20.16 -27.01
C PRO A 464 -29.16 -21.02 -27.64
N ARG A 465 -29.43 -22.31 -27.85
CA ARG A 465 -28.67 -23.13 -28.77
C ARG A 465 -28.74 -22.46 -30.15
N ARG A 466 -27.74 -21.64 -30.49
CA ARG A 466 -27.45 -21.28 -31.88
C ARG A 466 -26.19 -22.01 -32.30
N THR A 467 -26.46 -23.14 -32.96
CA THR A 467 -25.72 -23.69 -34.10
C THR A 467 -24.26 -24.07 -33.90
N THR A 468 -24.06 -25.21 -33.22
CA THR A 468 -22.89 -26.08 -33.40
C THR A 468 -22.99 -26.98 -34.63
N ASP A 469 -23.85 -26.67 -35.61
CA ASP A 469 -24.05 -27.46 -36.83
C ASP A 469 -23.26 -26.98 -38.06
N ALA A 470 -22.56 -25.84 -37.98
CA ALA A 470 -21.77 -25.33 -39.11
C ALA A 470 -20.32 -25.84 -39.15
N LEU A 471 -19.77 -26.34 -38.03
CA LEU A 471 -18.38 -26.80 -37.95
C LEU A 471 -18.22 -28.31 -38.18
N ASN A 472 -19.28 -29.11 -37.99
CA ASN A 472 -19.23 -30.56 -38.26
C ASN A 472 -19.45 -30.92 -39.73
N ARG A 473 -20.11 -30.07 -40.54
CA ARG A 473 -20.27 -30.31 -41.98
C ARG A 473 -19.00 -30.04 -42.81
N ARG A 474 -18.04 -29.27 -42.29
CA ARG A 474 -16.74 -29.05 -42.97
C ARG A 474 -15.68 -30.10 -42.66
N ARG A 475 -15.88 -30.96 -41.64
CA ARG A 475 -14.94 -32.06 -41.32
C ARG A 475 -15.27 -33.39 -41.97
N GLN A 476 -16.48 -33.57 -42.51
CA GLN A 476 -16.87 -34.79 -43.25
C GLN A 476 -16.64 -34.70 -44.77
N ALA A 477 -16.26 -33.54 -45.31
CA ALA A 477 -15.98 -33.37 -46.74
C ALA A 477 -14.48 -33.52 -47.11
N SER A 478 -13.62 -33.88 -46.15
CA SER A 478 -12.17 -34.04 -46.36
C SER A 478 -11.68 -35.33 -45.70
N SER A 479 -12.04 -36.47 -46.29
CA SER A 479 -11.32 -37.74 -46.10
C SER A 479 -11.03 -38.31 -47.49
N PRO A 480 -9.75 -38.39 -47.92
CA PRO A 480 -9.39 -39.09 -49.14
C PRO A 480 -9.50 -40.59 -48.89
N GLN A 481 -10.38 -41.26 -49.65
CA GLN A 481 -10.31 -42.71 -49.83
C GLN A 481 -8.99 -43.05 -50.52
N GLY A 482 -8.24 -43.97 -49.92
CA GLY A 482 -7.11 -44.62 -50.57
C GLY A 482 -7.55 -45.38 -51.83
N ARG A 483 -6.72 -45.30 -52.86
CA ARG A 483 -6.67 -46.28 -53.95
C ARG A 483 -5.20 -46.59 -54.21
N ASP A 484 -4.78 -47.75 -53.72
CA ASP A 484 -3.73 -48.54 -54.35
C ASP A 484 -4.34 -49.33 -55.51
N GLY A 485 -3.56 -49.48 -56.59
CA GLY A 485 -3.69 -50.59 -57.54
C GLY A 485 -4.07 -50.25 -58.98
N ALA A 486 -3.07 -49.93 -59.80
CA ALA A 486 -2.73 -50.55 -61.10
C ALA A 486 -1.70 -49.69 -61.85
#